data_AF-A0A925X245-F1
#
_entry.id   AF-A0A925X245-F1
#
_cell.length_a   1.000
_cell.length_b   1.000
_cell.length_c   1.000
_cell.angle_alpha   90.00
_cell.angle_beta   90.00
_cell.angle_gamma   90.00
#
_symmetry.space_group_name_H-M   'P 1'
#
loop_
_entity.id
_entity.type
_entity.pdbx_description
1 polymer ?
#
loop_
_entity_poly.entity_id
_entity_poly.type
_entity_poly.pdbx_seq_one_letter_code
_entity_poly.pdbx_strand_id
1 'polypeptide(L)'
;AIPLIGPELAIFIRGDYVVGDATLSRFFALHVIAIPLLLLGLVVAHIIALHDVGSNNPDGVEIKAHKDAQGRPLDGVPFHPYYTVHDLYWLSIFLIPFFAVVFFWPEFGGYFLEWNNFIPADPLQGPTHIAPLWYFTPYYSILRATTEQFMYVLAIGSIGLAALVILSVANSIARGATMVGAIVLVIGFFTLDPKFWGVVLMGVSVMIFFAMPWLDHSPVRSMRYRPTWHFWLLIAWVVVFLILGYLGTQSPTPAATVFAQVLTLLYFAFFALMPWWSRMGAFKPVPERITVAAH
;
A
#
# COMPACT_ATOMS: atom_id res chain seq x y z
N ALA A 1 6.54 -1.41 -20.57
CA ALA A 1 6.94 -0.01 -20.35
C ALA A 1 8.41 0.14 -19.93
N ILE A 2 9.08 -0.92 -19.44
CA ILE A 2 10.51 -0.87 -19.12
C ILE A 2 11.32 -0.62 -20.41
N PRO A 3 12.19 0.40 -20.46
CA PRO A 3 13.06 0.66 -21.60
C PRO A 3 13.96 -0.55 -21.89
N LEU A 4 14.34 -0.73 -23.17
CA LEU A 4 15.24 -1.78 -23.67
C LEU A 4 14.68 -3.21 -23.61
N ILE A 5 14.31 -3.71 -22.42
CA ILE A 5 13.92 -5.12 -22.21
C ILE A 5 12.40 -5.35 -22.22
N GLY A 6 11.60 -4.28 -22.24
CA GLY A 6 10.15 -4.36 -22.10
C GLY A 6 9.45 -5.29 -23.10
N PRO A 7 9.73 -5.20 -24.42
CA PRO A 7 9.10 -6.06 -25.42
C PRO A 7 9.44 -7.54 -25.24
N GLU A 8 10.71 -7.86 -25.04
CA GLU A 8 11.19 -9.24 -24.85
C GLU A 8 10.62 -9.85 -23.56
N LEU A 9 10.62 -9.08 -22.47
CA LEU A 9 10.04 -9.51 -21.20
C LEU A 9 8.53 -9.77 -21.33
N ALA A 10 7.80 -8.95 -22.08
CA ALA A 10 6.37 -9.15 -22.30
C ALA A 10 6.07 -10.41 -23.12
N ILE A 11 6.91 -10.75 -24.10
CA ILE A 11 6.83 -12.02 -24.83
C ILE A 11 7.17 -13.18 -23.90
N PHE A 12 8.24 -13.06 -23.12
CA PHE A 12 8.65 -14.10 -22.17
C PHE A 12 7.56 -14.40 -21.13
N ILE A 13 6.91 -13.38 -20.57
CA ILE A 13 5.83 -13.56 -19.57
C ILE A 13 4.60 -14.22 -20.21
N ARG A 14 4.18 -13.76 -21.40
CA ARG A 14 3.00 -14.31 -22.10
C ARG A 14 3.26 -15.71 -22.66
N GLY A 15 4.51 -16.02 -23.01
CA GLY A 15 4.89 -17.27 -23.68
C GLY A 15 4.63 -17.29 -25.17
N ASP A 16 4.11 -16.20 -25.73
CA ASP A 16 3.81 -16.03 -27.15
C ASP A 16 3.72 -14.52 -27.48
N TYR A 17 3.57 -14.19 -28.75
CA TYR A 17 3.40 -12.83 -29.26
C TYR A 17 2.06 -12.20 -28.85
N VAL A 18 1.02 -13.01 -28.64
CA VAL A 18 -0.33 -12.62 -28.22
C VAL A 18 -0.72 -13.34 -26.93
N VAL A 19 -1.76 -12.84 -26.25
CA VAL A 19 -2.33 -13.56 -25.10
C VAL A 19 -3.16 -14.72 -25.65
N GLY A 20 -2.84 -15.94 -25.22
CA GLY A 20 -3.51 -17.15 -25.68
C GLY A 20 -3.33 -18.32 -24.70
N ASP A 21 -3.46 -19.54 -25.21
CA ASP A 21 -3.40 -20.76 -24.39
C ASP A 21 -2.09 -20.90 -23.60
N ALA A 22 -0.96 -20.57 -24.23
CA ALA A 22 0.34 -20.57 -23.56
C ALA A 22 0.38 -19.62 -22.35
N THR A 23 -0.26 -18.45 -22.45
CA THR A 23 -0.37 -17.50 -21.33
C THR A 23 -1.27 -18.06 -20.24
N LEU A 24 -2.44 -18.58 -20.62
CA LEU A 24 -3.44 -19.12 -19.69
C LEU A 24 -2.89 -20.29 -18.87
N SER A 25 -2.28 -21.27 -19.53
CA SER A 25 -1.72 -22.47 -18.89
C SER A 25 -0.62 -22.12 -17.88
N ARG A 26 0.23 -21.13 -18.20
CA ARG A 26 1.27 -20.64 -17.28
C ARG A 26 0.69 -19.90 -16.09
N PHE A 27 -0.30 -19.04 -16.33
CA PHE A 27 -0.97 -18.30 -15.25
C PHE A 27 -1.75 -19.25 -14.34
N PHE A 28 -2.37 -20.29 -14.88
CA PHE A 28 -2.99 -21.36 -14.09
C PHE A 28 -1.96 -22.04 -13.17
N ALA A 29 -0.82 -22.47 -13.70
CA ALA A 29 0.23 -23.10 -12.90
C ALA A 29 0.78 -22.17 -11.80
N LEU A 30 1.00 -20.89 -12.12
CA LEU A 30 1.43 -19.89 -11.15
C LEU A 30 0.37 -19.65 -10.06
N HIS A 31 -0.90 -19.52 -10.45
CA HIS A 31 -2.00 -19.18 -9.56
C HIS A 31 -2.40 -20.34 -8.64
N VAL A 32 -2.40 -21.57 -9.13
CA VAL A 32 -2.87 -22.74 -8.38
C VAL A 32 -1.77 -23.34 -7.50
N ILE A 33 -0.53 -23.32 -7.98
CA ILE A 33 0.57 -24.02 -7.30
C ILE A 33 1.59 -23.01 -6.75
N ALA A 34 2.27 -22.27 -7.63
CA ALA A 34 3.48 -21.54 -7.23
C ALA A 34 3.20 -20.43 -6.20
N ILE A 35 2.22 -19.57 -6.46
CA ILE A 35 1.90 -18.43 -5.58
C ILE A 35 1.27 -18.89 -4.25
N PRO A 36 0.27 -19.80 -4.20
CA PRO A 36 -0.26 -20.28 -2.93
C PRO A 36 0.78 -20.96 -2.04
N LEU A 37 1.68 -21.77 -2.61
CA LEU A 37 2.76 -22.41 -1.84
C LEU A 37 3.80 -21.39 -1.33
N LEU A 38 4.15 -20.41 -2.16
CA LEU A 38 5.00 -19.29 -1.73
C LEU A 38 4.36 -18.51 -0.57
N LEU A 39 3.07 -18.19 -0.68
CA LEU A 39 2.32 -17.50 0.37
C LEU A 39 2.25 -18.32 1.65
N LEU A 40 2.05 -19.64 1.58
CA LEU A 40 2.09 -20.51 2.76
C LEU A 40 3.45 -20.42 3.46
N GLY A 41 4.56 -20.49 2.72
CA GLY A 41 5.90 -20.32 3.26
C GLY A 41 6.09 -18.95 3.92
N LEU A 42 5.61 -17.88 3.27
CA LEU A 42 5.66 -16.52 3.83
C LEU A 42 4.79 -16.36 5.09
N VAL A 43 3.63 -16.99 5.16
CA VAL A 43 2.76 -16.99 6.37
C VAL A 43 3.46 -17.68 7.54
N VAL A 44 4.09 -18.84 7.30
CA VAL A 44 4.88 -19.52 8.34
C VAL A 44 6.04 -18.64 8.81
N ALA A 45 6.81 -18.08 7.88
CA ALA A 45 7.90 -17.15 8.21
C ALA A 45 7.40 -15.93 9.00
N HIS A 46 6.25 -15.37 8.62
CA HIS A 46 5.62 -14.25 9.30
C HIS A 46 5.21 -14.59 10.74
N ILE A 47 4.60 -15.76 10.97
CA ILE A 47 4.22 -16.24 12.30
C ILE A 47 5.46 -16.46 13.18
N ILE A 48 6.53 -17.05 12.64
CA ILE A 48 7.80 -17.24 13.37
C ILE A 48 8.37 -15.88 13.78
N ALA A 49 8.46 -14.93 12.85
CA ALA A 49 8.96 -13.60 13.16
C ALA A 49 8.11 -12.89 14.23
N LEU A 50 6.78 -13.03 14.16
CA LEU A 50 5.86 -12.48 15.16
C LEU A 50 6.04 -13.15 16.54
N HIS A 51 6.35 -14.44 16.60
CA HIS A 51 6.61 -15.13 17.87
C HIS A 51 7.90 -14.63 18.53
N ASP A 52 8.95 -14.37 17.73
CA ASP A 52 10.23 -13.87 18.23
C ASP A 52 10.10 -12.47 18.85
N VAL A 53 9.48 -11.53 18.13
CA VAL A 53 9.31 -10.14 18.62
C VAL A 53 8.14 -10.01 19.60
N GLY A 54 7.06 -10.76 19.39
CA GLY A 54 5.79 -10.67 20.12
C GLY A 54 4.81 -9.67 19.48
N SER A 55 3.52 -9.85 19.75
CA SER A 55 2.49 -8.92 19.27
C SER A 55 2.60 -7.55 19.94
N ASN A 56 2.38 -6.51 19.14
CA ASN A 56 2.23 -5.15 19.65
C ASN A 56 0.85 -4.96 20.31
N ASN A 57 0.67 -3.88 21.07
CA ASN A 57 -0.58 -3.55 21.75
C ASN A 57 -1.00 -2.09 21.46
N PRO A 58 -2.26 -1.72 21.77
CA PRO A 58 -2.77 -0.38 21.47
C PRO A 58 -2.00 0.76 22.14
N ASP A 59 -1.27 0.50 23.23
CA ASP A 59 -0.47 1.51 23.93
C ASP A 59 0.99 1.55 23.41
N GLY A 60 1.43 0.55 22.64
CA GLY A 60 2.77 0.45 22.08
C GLY A 60 3.86 0.14 23.10
N VAL A 61 3.50 -0.41 24.27
CA VAL A 61 4.40 -0.72 25.40
C VAL A 61 4.98 -2.12 25.26
N GLU A 62 6.27 -2.31 25.52
CA GLU A 62 6.93 -3.62 25.41
C GLU A 62 6.67 -4.51 26.63
N ILE A 63 5.75 -5.47 26.49
CA ILE A 63 5.35 -6.36 27.61
C ILE A 63 6.49 -7.29 28.07
N LYS A 64 7.40 -7.65 27.16
CA LYS A 64 8.53 -8.54 27.47
C LYS A 64 9.58 -7.87 28.35
N ALA A 65 9.53 -6.55 28.53
CA ALA A 65 10.44 -5.82 29.42
C ALA A 65 10.09 -6.01 30.91
N HIS A 66 8.82 -6.25 31.23
CA HIS A 66 8.32 -6.37 32.61
C HIS A 66 7.84 -7.80 32.89
N LYS A 67 8.70 -8.60 33.53
CA LYS A 67 8.45 -10.03 33.79
C LYS A 67 8.28 -10.31 35.29
N ASP A 68 7.49 -11.34 35.59
CA ASP A 68 7.38 -11.92 36.92
C ASP A 68 8.65 -12.69 37.31
N ALA A 69 8.72 -13.17 38.56
CA ALA A 69 9.83 -13.96 39.07
C ALA A 69 10.03 -15.30 38.33
N GLN A 70 9.06 -15.71 37.50
CA GLN A 70 9.06 -16.93 36.69
C GLN A 70 9.36 -16.62 35.20
N GLY A 71 9.72 -15.38 34.87
CA GLY A 71 10.10 -14.95 33.52
C GLY A 71 8.92 -14.72 32.57
N ARG A 72 7.68 -14.70 33.06
CA ARG A 72 6.47 -14.43 32.26
C ARG A 72 6.15 -12.94 32.23
N PRO A 73 5.75 -12.37 31.08
CA PRO A 73 5.29 -10.98 31.01
C PRO A 73 4.13 -10.71 31.98
N LEU A 74 4.24 -9.65 32.78
CA LEU A 74 3.22 -9.29 33.79
C LEU A 74 1.89 -8.85 33.16
N ASP A 75 1.95 -8.24 31.98
CA ASP A 75 0.80 -7.70 31.25
C ASP A 75 0.33 -8.66 30.13
N GLY A 76 0.86 -9.88 30.08
CA GLY A 76 0.51 -10.89 29.08
C GLY A 76 -0.48 -11.92 29.61
N VAL A 77 -1.41 -12.35 28.75
CA VAL A 77 -2.27 -13.52 29.00
C VAL A 77 -1.96 -14.63 27.99
N PRO A 78 -2.16 -15.92 28.34
CA PRO A 78 -2.00 -17.02 27.40
C PRO A 78 -2.88 -16.85 26.16
N PHE A 79 -2.36 -17.22 24.97
CA PHE A 79 -3.12 -17.15 23.73
C PHE A 79 -4.37 -18.04 23.77
N HIS A 80 -4.20 -19.28 24.21
CA HIS A 80 -5.30 -20.21 24.42
C HIS A 80 -5.67 -20.27 25.92
N PRO A 81 -6.96 -20.17 26.28
CA PRO A 81 -8.13 -20.09 25.42
C PRO A 81 -8.55 -18.65 25.04
N TYR A 82 -8.00 -17.62 25.70
CA TYR A 82 -8.54 -16.26 25.66
C TYR A 82 -8.65 -15.67 24.25
N TYR A 83 -7.53 -15.59 23.52
CA TYR A 83 -7.53 -15.07 22.16
C TYR A 83 -8.14 -16.06 21.16
N THR A 84 -7.97 -17.38 21.38
CA THR A 84 -8.63 -18.38 20.51
C THR A 84 -10.15 -18.23 20.49
N VAL A 85 -10.79 -18.08 21.66
CA VAL A 85 -12.24 -17.93 21.76
C VAL A 85 -12.68 -16.56 21.22
N HIS A 86 -11.95 -15.50 21.56
CA HIS A 86 -12.19 -14.15 21.03
C HIS A 86 -12.15 -14.12 19.50
N ASP A 87 -11.12 -14.72 18.90
CA ASP A 87 -10.92 -14.70 17.45
C ASP A 87 -11.97 -15.56 16.74
N LEU A 88 -12.35 -16.71 17.29
CA LEU A 88 -13.46 -17.53 16.77
C LEU A 88 -14.80 -16.80 16.83
N TYR A 89 -15.06 -16.04 17.90
CA TYR A 89 -16.27 -15.22 18.02
C TYR A 89 -16.35 -14.16 16.92
N TRP A 90 -15.29 -13.39 16.71
CA TRP A 90 -15.27 -12.36 15.65
C TRP A 90 -15.23 -12.96 14.24
N LEU A 91 -14.56 -14.10 14.05
CA LEU A 91 -14.63 -14.86 12.80
C LEU A 91 -16.08 -15.26 12.50
N SER A 92 -16.80 -15.78 13.50
CA SER A 92 -18.21 -16.18 13.35
C SER A 92 -19.07 -14.99 12.94
N ILE A 93 -18.85 -13.82 13.55
CA ILE A 93 -19.55 -12.57 13.18
C ILE A 93 -19.19 -12.13 11.76
N PHE A 94 -17.91 -12.19 11.36
CA PHE A 94 -17.47 -11.82 10.00
C PHE A 94 -18.02 -12.76 8.92
N LEU A 95 -18.16 -14.06 9.23
CA LEU A 95 -18.71 -15.04 8.31
C LEU A 95 -20.18 -14.76 7.95
N ILE A 96 -20.94 -14.08 8.82
CA ILE A 96 -22.35 -13.70 8.55
C ILE A 96 -22.46 -12.78 7.32
N PRO A 97 -21.87 -11.56 7.29
CA PRO A 97 -21.92 -10.72 6.10
C PRO A 97 -21.16 -11.32 4.92
N PHE A 98 -20.08 -12.09 5.14
CA PHE A 98 -19.37 -12.78 4.06
C PHE A 98 -20.32 -13.74 3.31
N PHE A 99 -20.98 -14.65 4.03
CA PHE A 99 -21.94 -15.57 3.41
C PHE A 99 -23.18 -14.84 2.90
N ALA A 100 -23.58 -13.73 3.52
CA ALA A 100 -24.67 -12.93 2.99
C ALA A 100 -24.34 -12.37 1.59
N VAL A 101 -23.11 -11.90 1.37
CA VAL A 101 -22.65 -11.48 0.03
C VAL A 101 -22.57 -12.68 -0.91
N VAL A 102 -21.93 -13.78 -0.50
CA VAL A 102 -21.75 -14.97 -1.36
C VAL A 102 -23.08 -15.55 -1.83
N PHE A 103 -24.07 -15.67 -0.94
CA PHE A 103 -25.35 -16.34 -1.26
C PHE A 103 -26.45 -15.40 -1.76
N PHE A 104 -26.51 -14.15 -1.26
CA PHE A 104 -27.63 -13.25 -1.56
C PHE A 104 -27.26 -12.06 -2.46
N TRP A 105 -26.00 -11.64 -2.50
CA TRP A 105 -25.60 -10.50 -3.33
C TRP A 105 -24.19 -10.63 -3.93
N PRO A 106 -23.91 -11.69 -4.69
CA PRO A 106 -22.54 -12.04 -5.12
C PRO A 106 -21.92 -11.04 -6.09
N GLU A 107 -22.74 -10.33 -6.87
CA GLU A 107 -22.26 -9.30 -7.79
C GLU A 107 -21.81 -8.02 -7.06
N PHE A 108 -22.41 -7.74 -5.90
CA PHE A 108 -22.20 -6.51 -5.12
C PHE A 108 -22.23 -5.23 -5.98
N GLY A 109 -23.23 -5.12 -6.86
CA GLY A 109 -23.35 -3.99 -7.79
C GLY A 109 -22.30 -3.96 -8.89
N GLY A 110 -21.71 -5.11 -9.25
CA GLY A 110 -20.69 -5.25 -10.28
C GLY A 110 -19.26 -5.05 -9.79
N TYR A 111 -19.05 -4.81 -8.50
CA TYR A 111 -17.71 -4.65 -7.91
C TYR A 111 -17.01 -6.01 -7.69
N PHE A 112 -17.76 -7.07 -7.38
CA PHE A 112 -17.20 -8.39 -7.07
C PHE A 112 -17.20 -9.28 -8.31
N LEU A 113 -18.35 -9.35 -8.98
CA LEU A 113 -18.49 -10.02 -10.28
C LEU A 113 -18.76 -8.97 -11.33
N GLU A 114 -17.71 -8.60 -12.06
CA GLU A 114 -17.81 -7.62 -13.14
C GLU A 114 -18.58 -8.21 -14.33
N TRP A 115 -19.57 -7.47 -14.81
CA TRP A 115 -20.45 -7.92 -15.91
C TRP A 115 -19.68 -8.34 -17.16
N ASN A 116 -18.59 -7.61 -17.48
CA ASN A 116 -17.75 -7.89 -18.65
C ASN A 116 -17.12 -9.29 -18.62
N ASN A 117 -16.93 -9.89 -17.44
CA ASN A 117 -16.30 -11.21 -17.30
C ASN A 117 -17.28 -12.38 -17.51
N PHE A 118 -18.57 -12.11 -17.71
CA PHE A 118 -19.54 -13.13 -18.13
C PHE A 118 -19.57 -13.34 -19.65
N ILE A 119 -18.90 -12.46 -20.41
CA ILE A 119 -18.79 -12.57 -21.86
C ILE A 119 -17.46 -13.28 -22.18
N PRO A 120 -17.46 -14.32 -23.03
CA PRO A 120 -16.22 -14.94 -23.48
C PRO A 120 -15.27 -13.92 -24.11
N ALA A 121 -13.97 -14.06 -23.85
CA ALA A 121 -12.97 -13.11 -24.33
C ALA A 121 -12.92 -13.07 -25.87
N ASP A 122 -13.00 -11.87 -26.43
CA ASP A 122 -12.80 -11.60 -27.86
C ASP A 122 -11.52 -10.74 -28.06
N PRO A 123 -10.45 -11.28 -28.68
CA PRO A 123 -9.23 -10.53 -28.95
C PRO A 123 -9.41 -9.34 -29.91
N LEU A 124 -10.50 -9.29 -30.66
CA LEU A 124 -10.77 -8.26 -31.67
C LEU A 124 -11.66 -7.14 -31.15
N GLN A 125 -12.34 -7.33 -30.02
CA GLN A 125 -13.27 -6.36 -29.46
C GLN A 125 -13.09 -6.18 -27.95
N GLY A 126 -12.65 -4.98 -27.54
CA GLY A 126 -12.58 -4.60 -26.13
C GLY A 126 -13.96 -4.18 -25.57
N PRO A 127 -14.22 -4.40 -24.27
CA PRO A 127 -15.40 -3.84 -23.61
C PRO A 127 -15.42 -2.30 -23.67
N THR A 128 -16.62 -1.71 -23.65
CA THR A 128 -16.81 -0.24 -23.71
C THR A 128 -16.35 0.47 -22.44
N HIS A 129 -16.42 -0.20 -21.29
CA HIS A 129 -15.93 0.30 -20.01
C HIS A 129 -15.07 -0.79 -19.34
N ILE A 130 -13.75 -0.54 -19.27
CA ILE A 130 -12.78 -1.48 -18.67
C ILE A 130 -12.22 -0.83 -17.41
N ALA A 131 -12.48 -1.44 -16.27
CA ALA A 131 -11.86 -1.11 -15.00
C ALA A 131 -11.23 -2.37 -14.39
N PRO A 132 -10.19 -2.24 -13.56
CA PRO A 132 -9.69 -3.37 -12.79
C PRO A 132 -10.57 -3.62 -11.57
N LEU A 133 -10.34 -4.76 -10.93
CA LEU A 133 -10.95 -5.11 -9.64
C LEU A 133 -10.74 -4.00 -8.61
N TRP A 134 -11.75 -3.75 -7.79
CA TRP A 134 -11.85 -2.59 -6.89
C TRP A 134 -10.67 -2.41 -5.92
N TYR A 135 -10.01 -3.49 -5.53
CA TYR A 135 -8.83 -3.43 -4.65
C TYR A 135 -7.53 -3.03 -5.39
N PHE A 136 -7.55 -3.00 -6.72
CA PHE A 136 -6.46 -2.47 -7.55
C PHE A 136 -6.71 -1.04 -8.05
N THR A 137 -7.94 -0.53 -7.96
CA THR A 137 -8.32 0.76 -8.55
C THR A 137 -7.57 1.97 -7.99
N PRO A 138 -7.17 2.06 -6.69
CA PRO A 138 -6.40 3.20 -6.21
C PRO A 138 -5.04 3.32 -6.92
N TYR A 139 -4.37 2.18 -7.13
CA TYR A 139 -3.08 2.11 -7.79
C TYR A 139 -3.20 2.32 -9.31
N TYR A 140 -4.27 1.79 -9.90
CA TYR A 140 -4.59 2.05 -11.30
C TYR A 140 -4.85 3.54 -11.56
N SER A 141 -5.55 4.24 -10.66
CA SER A 141 -5.74 5.70 -10.73
C SER A 141 -4.42 6.46 -10.77
N ILE A 142 -3.45 6.07 -9.94
CA ILE A 142 -2.10 6.66 -9.94
C ILE A 142 -1.40 6.41 -11.28
N LEU A 143 -1.49 5.18 -11.83
CA LEU A 143 -0.90 4.84 -13.12
C LEU A 143 -1.44 5.74 -14.24
N ARG A 144 -2.76 5.85 -14.37
CA ARG A 144 -3.41 6.62 -15.45
C ARG A 144 -3.36 8.13 -15.26
N ALA A 145 -3.20 8.62 -14.02
CA ALA A 145 -3.00 10.04 -13.74
C ALA A 145 -1.66 10.56 -14.28
N THR A 146 -0.73 9.65 -14.57
CA THR A 146 0.62 9.92 -15.07
C THR A 146 0.61 10.31 -16.54
N THR A 147 0.33 11.59 -16.82
CA THR A 147 0.40 12.19 -18.16
C THR A 147 1.70 12.99 -18.34
N GLU A 148 2.00 13.38 -19.59
CA GLU A 148 3.14 14.26 -19.90
C GLU A 148 3.12 15.55 -19.07
N GLN A 149 1.98 16.23 -18.98
CA GLN A 149 1.86 17.47 -18.20
C GLN A 149 2.09 17.23 -16.70
N PHE A 150 1.66 16.07 -16.19
CA PHE A 150 1.85 15.72 -14.79
C PHE A 150 3.33 15.49 -14.44
N MET A 151 4.17 15.08 -15.40
CA MET A 151 5.61 14.87 -15.15
C MET A 151 6.32 16.17 -14.78
N TYR A 152 5.89 17.32 -15.32
CA TYR A 152 6.41 18.63 -14.90
C TYR A 152 6.07 18.92 -13.43
N VAL A 153 4.85 18.58 -13.00
CA VAL A 153 4.41 18.76 -11.61
C VAL A 153 5.19 17.85 -10.67
N LEU A 154 5.39 16.58 -11.05
CA LEU A 154 6.22 15.64 -10.29
C LEU A 154 7.70 16.06 -10.24
N ALA A 155 8.23 16.63 -11.32
CA ALA A 155 9.59 17.17 -11.34
C ALA A 155 9.73 18.31 -10.32
N ILE A 156 8.80 19.27 -10.32
CA ILE A 156 8.78 20.37 -9.34
C ILE A 156 8.66 19.83 -7.92
N GLY A 157 7.75 18.87 -7.69
CA GLY A 157 7.57 18.24 -6.38
C GLY A 157 8.83 17.50 -5.90
N SER A 158 9.51 16.79 -6.81
CA SER A 158 10.74 16.05 -6.51
C SER A 158 11.91 16.99 -6.21
N ILE A 159 12.02 18.12 -6.93
CA ILE A 159 12.99 19.18 -6.64
C ILE A 159 12.70 19.80 -5.27
N GLY A 160 11.44 20.11 -4.98
CA GLY A 160 11.04 20.65 -3.68
C GLY A 160 11.35 19.70 -2.53
N LEU A 161 11.07 18.40 -2.70
CA LEU A 161 11.41 17.36 -1.72
C LEU A 161 12.93 17.22 -1.54
N ALA A 162 13.69 17.21 -2.64
CA ALA A 162 15.15 17.14 -2.59
C ALA A 162 15.74 18.36 -1.87
N ALA A 163 15.24 19.57 -2.15
CA ALA A 163 15.62 20.78 -1.46
C ALA A 163 15.31 20.68 0.04
N LEU A 164 14.12 20.20 0.41
CA LEU A 164 13.75 19.99 1.82
C LEU A 164 14.70 19.02 2.52
N VAL A 165 15.02 17.88 1.90
CA VAL A 165 16.00 16.91 2.42
C VAL A 165 17.38 17.54 2.59
N ILE A 166 17.87 18.23 1.56
CA ILE A 166 19.19 18.87 1.58
C ILE A 166 19.27 19.96 2.66
N LEU A 167 18.20 20.70 2.91
CA LEU A 167 18.15 21.70 3.99
C LEU A 167 18.04 21.05 5.37
N SER A 168 17.49 19.85 5.47
CA SER A 168 17.23 19.16 6.74
C SER A 168 18.38 18.26 7.20
N VAL A 169 19.28 17.86 6.31
CA VAL A 169 20.36 16.91 6.60
C VAL A 169 21.71 17.63 6.67
N ALA A 170 22.44 17.45 7.78
CA ALA A 170 23.77 18.04 7.98
C ALA A 170 24.88 17.30 7.21
N ASN A 171 24.72 16.01 6.96
CA ASN A 171 25.72 15.17 6.30
C ASN A 171 25.92 15.57 4.82
N SER A 172 27.12 16.03 4.46
CA SER A 172 27.46 16.48 3.11
C SER A 172 27.35 15.40 2.04
N ILE A 173 27.65 14.14 2.37
CA ILE A 173 27.52 13.00 1.47
C ILE A 173 26.05 12.75 1.16
N ALA A 174 25.19 12.75 2.19
CA ALA A 174 23.75 12.57 2.01
C ALA A 174 23.12 13.69 1.18
N ARG A 175 23.58 14.94 1.36
CA ARG A 175 23.17 16.09 0.53
C ARG A 175 23.58 15.90 -0.93
N GLY A 176 24.84 15.51 -1.17
CA GLY A 176 25.36 15.22 -2.51
C GLY A 176 24.59 14.09 -3.20
N ALA A 177 24.38 12.98 -2.49
CA ALA A 177 23.62 11.84 -3.01
C ALA A 177 22.17 12.20 -3.34
N THR A 178 21.49 12.98 -2.46
CA THR A 178 20.12 13.45 -2.71
C THR A 178 20.06 14.36 -3.93
N MET A 179 21.02 15.29 -4.06
CA MET A 179 21.08 16.20 -5.21
C MET A 179 21.29 15.43 -6.53
N VAL A 180 22.25 14.50 -6.57
CA VAL A 180 22.50 13.67 -7.75
C VAL A 180 21.28 12.81 -8.07
N GLY A 181 20.68 12.16 -7.07
CA GLY A 181 19.47 11.36 -7.24
C GLY A 181 18.30 12.17 -7.79
N ALA A 182 18.09 13.39 -7.29
CA ALA A 182 17.05 14.30 -7.76
C ALA A 182 17.30 14.76 -9.21
N ILE A 183 18.53 15.09 -9.57
CA ILE A 183 18.90 15.47 -10.95
C ILE A 183 18.63 14.30 -11.90
N VAL A 184 19.09 13.09 -11.55
CA VAL A 184 18.85 11.88 -12.36
C VAL A 184 17.36 11.61 -12.52
N LEU A 185 16.59 11.73 -11.43
CA LEU A 185 15.14 11.53 -11.45
C LEU A 185 14.44 12.56 -12.37
N VAL A 186 14.78 13.84 -12.24
CA VAL A 186 14.21 14.92 -13.06
C VAL A 186 14.58 14.75 -14.53
N ILE A 187 15.83 14.41 -14.85
CA ILE A 187 16.23 14.07 -16.23
C ILE A 187 15.41 12.87 -16.72
N GLY A 188 15.22 11.85 -15.90
CA GLY A 188 14.40 10.69 -16.18
C GLY A 188 12.95 11.03 -16.54
N PHE A 189 12.33 11.98 -15.82
CA PHE A 189 10.97 12.46 -16.11
C PHE A 189 10.82 13.09 -17.50
N PHE A 190 11.88 13.67 -18.05
CA PHE A 190 11.85 14.33 -19.37
C PHE A 190 12.47 13.50 -20.51
N THR A 191 13.09 12.37 -20.19
CA THR A 191 13.75 11.50 -21.19
C THR A 191 13.01 10.20 -21.44
N LEU A 192 12.25 9.71 -20.47
CA LEU A 192 11.49 8.47 -20.58
C LEU A 192 9.99 8.74 -20.80
N ASP A 193 9.32 7.82 -21.48
CA ASP A 193 7.88 7.88 -21.74
C ASP A 193 7.08 7.93 -20.41
N PRO A 194 6.08 8.83 -20.25
CA PRO A 194 5.20 8.85 -19.08
C PRO A 194 4.58 7.49 -18.77
N LYS A 195 4.32 6.62 -19.76
CA LYS A 195 3.83 5.26 -19.53
C LYS A 195 4.77 4.45 -18.64
N PHE A 196 6.07 4.66 -18.74
CA PHE A 196 7.05 4.05 -17.83
C PHE A 196 6.87 4.57 -16.42
N TRP A 197 6.80 5.89 -16.26
CA TRP A 197 6.61 6.52 -14.95
C TRP A 197 5.28 6.15 -14.29
N GLY A 198 4.22 5.91 -15.05
CA GLY A 198 2.94 5.44 -14.52
C GLY A 198 3.07 4.07 -13.88
N VAL A 199 3.82 3.15 -14.51
CA VAL A 199 4.13 1.83 -13.93
C VAL A 199 5.03 1.97 -12.71
N VAL A 200 6.04 2.85 -12.75
CA VAL A 200 6.93 3.11 -11.61
C VAL A 200 6.14 3.65 -10.42
N LEU A 201 5.31 4.67 -10.61
CA LEU A 201 4.53 5.28 -9.52
C LEU A 201 3.51 4.29 -8.96
N MET A 202 2.84 3.50 -9.80
CA MET A 202 1.98 2.42 -9.34
C MET A 202 2.76 1.43 -8.46
N GLY A 203 3.91 0.96 -8.92
CA GLY A 203 4.78 0.06 -8.15
C GLY A 203 5.25 0.68 -6.84
N VAL A 204 5.73 1.93 -6.85
CA VAL A 204 6.16 2.65 -5.66
C VAL A 204 5.01 2.82 -4.66
N SER A 205 3.80 3.13 -5.13
CA SER A 205 2.64 3.27 -4.23
C SER A 205 2.27 1.98 -3.49
N VAL A 206 2.50 0.80 -4.09
CA VAL A 206 2.35 -0.47 -3.38
C VAL A 206 3.54 -0.72 -2.45
N MET A 207 4.76 -0.42 -2.91
CA MET A 207 5.98 -0.76 -2.17
C MET A 207 6.34 0.22 -1.05
N ILE A 208 5.77 1.43 -1.03
CA ILE A 208 6.12 2.48 -0.04
C ILE A 208 5.82 2.07 1.40
N PHE A 209 4.87 1.15 1.62
CA PHE A 209 4.59 0.61 2.95
C PHE A 209 5.77 -0.14 3.55
N PHE A 210 6.60 -0.80 2.73
CA PHE A 210 7.83 -1.42 3.21
C PHE A 210 8.83 -0.38 3.70
N ALA A 211 8.81 0.85 3.17
CA ALA A 211 9.68 1.92 3.61
C ALA A 211 9.22 2.58 4.93
N MET A 212 8.01 2.26 5.44
CA MET A 212 7.44 2.87 6.65
C MET A 212 8.37 2.86 7.87
N PRO A 213 9.10 1.78 8.20
CA PRO A 213 10.03 1.77 9.34
C PRO A 213 11.15 2.82 9.25
N TRP A 214 11.49 3.28 8.04
CA TRP A 214 12.50 4.30 7.80
C TRP A 214 11.91 5.69 7.49
N LEU A 215 10.61 5.78 7.21
CA LEU A 215 9.93 7.05 6.95
C LEU A 215 9.31 7.65 8.22
N ASP A 216 8.78 6.81 9.11
CA ASP A 216 8.20 7.25 10.38
C ASP A 216 9.29 7.44 11.44
N HIS A 217 9.62 8.70 11.72
CA HIS A 217 10.59 9.09 12.74
C HIS A 217 9.94 9.53 14.05
N SER A 218 8.66 9.20 14.27
CA SER A 218 7.97 9.56 15.49
C SER A 218 8.62 8.91 16.73
N PRO A 219 8.80 9.65 17.83
CA PRO A 219 9.34 9.08 19.07
C PRO A 219 8.37 8.09 19.74
N VAL A 220 7.10 8.08 19.35
CA VAL A 220 6.06 7.25 19.95
C VAL A 220 5.41 6.32 18.93
N ARG A 221 5.34 5.02 19.26
CA ARG A 221 4.77 4.00 18.36
C ARG A 221 3.25 4.12 18.22
N SER A 222 2.51 4.23 19.31
CA SER A 222 1.04 4.26 19.27
C SER A 222 0.51 5.63 18.84
N MET A 223 -0.45 5.63 17.91
CA MET A 223 -1.16 6.84 17.46
C MET A 223 -1.94 7.51 18.60
N ARG A 224 -2.33 6.78 19.66
CA ARG A 224 -3.09 7.32 20.81
C ARG A 224 -2.36 8.45 21.55
N TYR A 225 -1.04 8.40 21.54
CA TYR A 225 -0.16 9.35 22.24
C TYR A 225 0.53 10.34 21.30
N ARG A 226 0.27 10.25 19.99
CA ARG A 226 0.69 11.25 19.02
C ARG A 226 -0.24 12.47 19.07
N PRO A 227 0.20 13.64 18.56
CA PRO A 227 -0.67 14.78 18.37
C PRO A 227 -1.94 14.42 17.58
N THR A 228 -3.09 14.96 17.97
CA THR A 228 -4.39 14.61 17.38
C THR A 228 -4.46 14.88 15.87
N TRP A 229 -3.70 15.86 15.37
CA TRP A 229 -3.66 16.15 13.94
C TRP A 229 -2.97 15.04 13.12
N HIS A 230 -2.11 14.18 13.72
CA HIS A 230 -1.54 13.02 13.02
C HIS A 230 -2.63 12.02 12.66
N PHE A 231 -3.58 11.81 13.58
CA PHE A 231 -4.73 10.95 13.34
C PHE A 231 -5.58 11.52 12.20
N TRP A 232 -5.92 12.81 12.25
CA TRP A 232 -6.69 13.45 11.17
C TRP A 232 -5.96 13.46 9.83
N LEU A 233 -4.63 13.57 9.83
CA LEU A 233 -3.81 13.44 8.63
C LEU A 233 -3.89 12.01 8.05
N LEU A 234 -3.83 10.98 8.90
CA LEU A 234 -4.03 9.59 8.47
C LEU A 234 -5.45 9.39 7.89
N ILE A 235 -6.48 9.92 8.56
CA ILE A 235 -7.86 9.87 8.03
C ILE A 235 -7.97 10.58 6.69
N ALA A 236 -7.36 11.77 6.54
CA ALA A 236 -7.33 12.48 5.27
C ALA A 236 -6.66 11.65 4.17
N TRP A 237 -5.55 10.98 4.48
CA TRP A 237 -4.89 10.08 3.53
C TRP A 237 -5.73 8.85 3.18
N VAL A 238 -6.44 8.25 4.14
CA VAL A 238 -7.39 7.15 3.87
C VAL A 238 -8.51 7.62 2.92
N VAL A 239 -9.06 8.82 3.15
CA VAL A 239 -10.06 9.41 2.25
C VAL A 239 -9.48 9.62 0.86
N VAL A 240 -8.25 10.14 0.73
CA VAL A 240 -7.56 10.26 -0.56
C VAL A 240 -7.44 8.90 -1.26
N PHE A 241 -7.03 7.86 -0.53
CA PHE A 241 -6.91 6.50 -1.06
C PHE A 241 -8.26 5.94 -1.55
N LEU A 242 -9.34 6.13 -0.79
CA LEU A 242 -10.68 5.70 -1.18
C LEU A 242 -11.21 6.47 -2.39
N ILE A 243 -10.97 7.78 -2.48
CA ILE A 243 -11.37 8.57 -3.65
C ILE A 243 -10.57 8.16 -4.88
N LEU A 244 -9.26 7.89 -4.76
CA LEU A 244 -8.47 7.29 -5.84
C LEU A 244 -9.05 5.94 -6.26
N GLY A 245 -9.48 5.11 -5.31
CA GLY A 245 -10.18 3.86 -5.58
C GLY A 245 -11.46 4.05 -6.39
N TYR A 246 -12.28 5.03 -6.01
CA TYR A 246 -13.48 5.38 -6.77
C TYR A 246 -13.15 5.90 -8.18
N LEU A 247 -12.20 6.83 -8.33
CA LEU A 247 -11.83 7.36 -9.64
C LEU A 247 -11.28 6.28 -10.59
N GLY A 248 -10.71 5.21 -10.05
CA GLY A 248 -10.16 4.12 -10.83
C GLY A 248 -11.24 3.25 -11.48
N THR A 249 -12.47 3.28 -10.94
CA THR A 249 -13.63 2.63 -11.56
C THR A 249 -14.33 3.50 -12.59
N GLN A 250 -13.97 4.79 -12.72
CA GLN A 250 -14.64 5.72 -13.61
C GLN A 250 -13.88 5.91 -14.92
N SER A 251 -14.60 6.16 -16.01
CA SER A 251 -14.01 6.56 -17.30
C SER A 251 -13.15 7.81 -17.18
N PRO A 252 -12.03 7.91 -17.94
CA PRO A 252 -11.22 9.12 -17.98
C PRO A 252 -11.97 10.32 -18.54
N THR A 253 -12.09 11.36 -17.71
CA THR A 253 -12.50 12.71 -18.14
C THR A 253 -11.40 13.70 -17.75
N PRO A 254 -11.26 14.84 -18.45
CA PRO A 254 -10.24 15.83 -18.11
C PRO A 254 -10.29 16.28 -16.64
N ALA A 255 -11.49 16.50 -16.10
CA ALA A 255 -11.68 16.87 -14.70
C ALA A 255 -11.28 15.75 -13.73
N ALA A 256 -11.70 14.51 -13.99
CA ALA A 256 -11.33 13.36 -13.15
C ALA A 256 -9.82 13.09 -13.18
N THR A 257 -9.15 13.32 -14.32
CA THR A 257 -7.70 13.18 -14.46
C THR A 257 -6.97 14.20 -13.60
N VAL A 258 -7.33 15.49 -13.66
CA VAL A 258 -6.72 16.53 -12.82
C VAL A 258 -6.97 16.23 -11.34
N PHE A 259 -8.17 15.77 -11.00
CA PHE A 259 -8.47 15.42 -9.61
C PHE A 259 -7.65 14.21 -9.13
N ALA A 260 -7.51 13.16 -9.94
CA ALA A 260 -6.64 12.03 -9.64
C ALA A 260 -5.17 12.42 -9.49
N GLN A 261 -4.69 13.40 -10.28
CA GLN A 261 -3.34 13.94 -10.17
C GLN A 261 -3.10 14.65 -8.84
N VAL A 262 -4.03 15.51 -8.41
CA VAL A 262 -3.96 16.17 -7.10
C VAL A 262 -3.95 15.13 -5.97
N LEU A 263 -4.84 14.15 -6.02
CA LEU A 263 -4.91 13.09 -5.03
C LEU A 263 -3.65 12.21 -5.02
N THR A 264 -3.05 11.96 -6.19
CA THR A 264 -1.76 11.25 -6.31
C THR A 264 -0.63 12.03 -5.63
N LEU A 265 -0.59 13.36 -5.78
CA LEU A 265 0.36 14.20 -5.04
C LEU A 265 0.14 14.12 -3.53
N LEU A 266 -1.12 14.19 -3.08
CA LEU A 266 -1.45 14.08 -1.65
C LEU A 266 -1.09 12.70 -1.08
N TYR A 267 -1.33 11.65 -1.87
CA TYR A 267 -0.95 10.28 -1.52
C TYR A 267 0.55 10.16 -1.28
N PHE A 268 1.38 10.61 -2.21
CA PHE A 268 2.85 10.54 -2.06
C PHE A 268 3.38 11.55 -1.04
N ALA A 269 2.79 12.73 -0.94
CA ALA A 269 3.19 13.75 0.02
C ALA A 269 3.04 13.26 1.47
N PHE A 270 2.01 12.46 1.77
CA PHE A 270 1.84 11.87 3.09
C PHE A 270 3.08 11.06 3.51
N PHE A 271 3.58 10.17 2.64
CA PHE A 271 4.76 9.36 2.93
C PHE A 271 6.06 10.15 2.78
N ALA A 272 6.19 10.97 1.74
CA ALA A 272 7.40 11.73 1.44
C ALA A 272 7.70 12.77 2.54
N LEU A 273 6.68 13.37 3.14
CA LEU A 273 6.84 14.34 4.24
C LEU A 273 6.82 13.69 5.62
N MET A 274 6.58 12.37 5.71
CA MET A 274 6.53 11.62 6.97
C MET A 274 7.76 11.81 7.85
N PRO A 275 9.00 11.86 7.34
CA PRO A 275 10.18 12.08 8.17
C PRO A 275 10.16 13.42 8.93
N TRP A 276 9.37 14.40 8.50
CA TRP A 276 9.22 15.69 9.18
C TRP A 276 7.96 15.70 10.04
N TRP A 277 6.81 15.43 9.44
CA TRP A 277 5.54 15.61 10.14
C TRP A 277 5.36 14.62 11.29
N SER A 278 5.89 13.40 11.19
CA SER A 278 5.80 12.40 12.27
C SER A 278 6.49 12.80 13.58
N ARG A 279 7.38 13.81 13.53
CA ARG A 279 8.11 14.36 14.69
C ARG A 279 7.51 15.64 15.26
N MET A 280 6.57 16.26 14.56
CA MET A 280 6.03 17.57 14.94
C MET A 280 4.92 17.44 16.00
N GLY A 281 4.72 18.49 16.80
CA GLY A 281 3.62 18.58 17.77
C GLY A 281 3.95 18.08 19.18
N ALA A 282 2.95 18.13 20.06
CA ALA A 282 3.09 17.71 21.46
C ALA A 282 2.64 16.26 21.64
N PHE A 283 3.59 15.40 22.03
CA PHE A 283 3.36 14.00 22.34
C PHE A 283 2.87 13.84 23.78
N LYS A 284 1.90 12.94 23.98
CA LYS A 284 1.45 12.55 25.31
C LYS A 284 2.44 11.53 25.91
N PRO A 285 2.59 11.48 27.24
CA PRO A 285 3.40 10.44 27.87
C PRO A 285 2.78 9.06 27.60
N VAL A 286 3.61 8.13 27.18
CA VAL A 286 3.26 6.70 27.04
C VAL A 286 3.29 6.08 28.45
N PRO A 287 2.29 5.29 28.84
CA PRO A 287 2.29 4.63 30.14
C PRO A 287 3.44 3.61 30.24
N GLU A 288 3.94 3.37 31.45
CA GLU A 288 5.02 2.39 31.68
C GLU A 288 4.54 0.94 31.54
N ARG A 289 3.25 0.71 31.77
CA ARG A 289 2.58 -0.59 31.63
C ARG A 289 1.29 -0.44 30.82
N ILE A 290 0.75 -1.55 30.33
CA ILE A 290 -0.51 -1.53 29.56
C ILE A 290 -1.62 -0.91 30.41
N THR A 291 -2.33 0.06 29.84
CA THR A 291 -3.53 0.60 30.49
C THR A 291 -4.67 -0.39 30.30
N VAL A 292 -4.91 -1.22 31.31
CA VAL A 292 -6.07 -2.13 31.32
C VAL A 292 -7.29 -1.28 31.68
N ALA A 293 -8.01 -0.81 30.67
CA ALA A 293 -9.41 -0.45 30.86
C ALA A 293 -10.17 -1.77 30.97
N ALA A 294 -10.71 -2.09 32.15
CA ALA A 294 -11.64 -3.20 32.29
C ALA A 294 -12.84 -2.92 31.35
N HIS A 295 -13.05 -3.81 30.39
CA HIS A 295 -14.23 -3.81 29.53
C HIS A 295 -15.44 -4.37 30.26
#